data_AF-A0A355SY44-F1
#
_entry.id   AF-A0A355SY44-F1
#
_cell.length_a   1.000
_cell.length_b   1.000
_cell.length_c   1.000
_cell.angle_alpha   90.00
_cell.angle_beta   90.00
_cell.angle_gamma   90.00
#
_symmetry.space_group_name_H-M   'P 1'
#
loop_
_entity.id
_entity.type
_entity.pdbx_description
1 polymer ?
#
loop_
_entity_poly.entity_id
_entity_poly.type
_entity_poly.pdbx_seq_one_letter_code
_entity_poly.pdbx_strand_id
1 'polypeptide(L)'
;MTLFRPCIDLHAGQVKQIVGGTLSDDVANLQTNFESDRPASYYANLYQQDALNGGHVIKLGPGNDAPAREALAAYPGGLQVGGGIDCENA
;
A
#
# COMPACT_ATOMS: atom_id res chain seq x y z
N MET A 1 -3.08 25.44 4.31
CA MET A 1 -1.98 24.47 4.16
C MET A 1 -2.54 23.20 3.56
N THR A 2 -1.92 22.70 2.49
CA THR A 2 -2.34 21.45 1.84
C THR A 2 -1.81 20.26 2.64
N LEU A 3 -2.66 19.28 2.93
CA LEU A 3 -2.27 18.05 3.62
C LEU A 3 -1.89 16.99 2.58
N PHE A 4 -0.64 16.52 2.62
CA PHE A 4 -0.20 15.39 1.82
C PHE A 4 -0.44 14.10 2.59
N ARG A 5 -1.05 13.09 1.94
CA ARG A 5 -1.29 11.76 2.50
C ARG A 5 -0.64 10.71 1.60
N PRO A 6 0.42 10.02 2.07
CA PRO A 6 1.10 9.04 1.24
C PRO A 6 0.31 7.73 1.12
N CYS A 7 0.54 7.01 0.02
CA CYS A 7 -0.08 5.72 -0.29
C CYS A 7 0.99 4.66 -0.54
N ILE A 8 0.82 3.45 0.01
CA ILE A 8 1.52 2.24 -0.42
C ILE A 8 0.48 1.29 -1.01
N ASP A 9 0.45 1.20 -2.34
CA ASP A 9 -0.37 0.22 -3.05
C ASP A 9 0.38 -1.10 -3.15
N LEU A 10 -0.26 -2.19 -2.68
CA LEU A 10 0.29 -3.54 -2.68
C LEU A 10 -0.49 -4.41 -3.65
N HIS A 11 0.21 -5.03 -4.59
CA HIS A 11 -0.38 -6.00 -5.51
C HIS A 11 0.60 -7.16 -5.72
N ALA A 12 0.10 -8.39 -5.57
CA ALA A 12 0.90 -9.62 -5.63
C ALA A 12 2.13 -9.59 -4.70
N GLY A 13 1.97 -9.00 -3.51
CA GLY A 13 3.03 -8.95 -2.48
C GLY A 13 4.09 -7.87 -2.71
N GLN A 14 3.95 -7.02 -3.72
CA GLN A 14 4.92 -5.99 -4.09
C GLN A 14 4.28 -4.60 -4.08
N VAL A 15 5.12 -3.57 -3.90
CA VAL A 15 4.69 -2.18 -4.04
C VAL A 15 4.56 -1.85 -5.53
N LYS A 16 3.33 -1.56 -5.98
CA LYS A 16 3.03 -1.26 -7.39
C LYS A 16 2.12 -0.07 -7.52
N GLN A 17 2.40 0.79 -8.49
CA GLN A 17 1.46 1.81 -8.95
C GLN A 17 0.71 1.28 -10.18
N ILE A 18 -0.57 0.98 -9.99
CA ILE A 18 -1.47 0.55 -11.06
C ILE A 18 -2.16 1.80 -11.66
N VAL A 19 -2.36 1.80 -12.97
CA VAL A 19 -3.05 2.85 -13.70
C VAL A 19 -4.49 2.40 -13.96
N GLY A 20 -5.45 3.22 -13.55
CA GLY A 20 -6.87 2.94 -13.70
C GLY A 20 -7.61 2.99 -12.35
N GLY A 21 -8.91 3.28 -12.41
CA GLY A 21 -9.74 3.42 -11.20
C GLY A 21 -10.43 2.13 -10.75
N THR A 22 -10.29 1.03 -11.49
CA THR A 22 -10.93 -0.25 -11.18
C THR A 22 -9.96 -1.37 -11.49
N LEU A 23 -9.67 -2.19 -10.50
CA LEU A 23 -8.93 -3.43 -10.67
C LEU A 23 -9.89 -4.45 -11.29
N SER A 24 -9.61 -4.88 -12.52
CA SER A 24 -10.31 -5.99 -13.17
C SER A 24 -9.42 -7.22 -13.19
N ASP A 25 -10.03 -8.41 -13.08
CA ASP A 25 -9.31 -9.68 -13.27
C ASP A 25 -8.84 -9.89 -14.71
N ASP A 26 -9.24 -9.02 -15.63
CA ASP A 26 -8.70 -8.95 -16.98
C ASP A 26 -7.27 -8.40 -16.95
N VAL A 27 -6.32 -9.31 -16.81
CA VAL A 27 -4.87 -9.04 -16.79
C VAL A 27 -4.43 -8.26 -18.05
N ALA A 28 -5.13 -8.40 -19.18
CA ALA A 28 -4.77 -7.69 -20.41
C ALA A 28 -4.97 -6.17 -20.30
N ASN A 29 -5.83 -5.71 -19.37
CA ASN A 29 -6.12 -4.30 -19.13
C ASN A 29 -5.43 -3.76 -17.86
N LEU A 30 -4.70 -4.59 -17.12
CA LEU A 30 -3.98 -4.15 -15.92
C LEU A 30 -2.68 -3.45 -16.30
N GLN A 31 -2.73 -2.12 -16.38
CA GLN A 31 -1.55 -1.32 -16.66
C GLN A 31 -0.81 -0.97 -15.37
N THR A 32 0.47 -1.35 -15.27
CA THR A 32 1.36 -0.95 -14.18
C THR A 32 2.26 0.18 -14.66
N ASN A 33 2.28 1.31 -13.95
CA ASN A 33 3.20 2.41 -14.25
C ASN A 33 4.54 2.24 -13.53
N PHE A 34 4.52 1.66 -12.34
CA PHE A 34 5.70 1.47 -11.52
C PHE A 34 5.58 0.22 -10.66
N GLU A 35 6.68 -0.50 -10.53
CA GLU A 35 6.84 -1.63 -9.62
C GLU A 35 8.18 -1.48 -8.92
N SER A 36 8.19 -1.70 -7.61
CA SER A 36 9.39 -1.52 -6.79
C SER A 36 10.04 -2.83 -6.38
N ASP A 37 11.36 -2.84 -6.42
CA ASP A 37 12.20 -3.87 -5.78
C ASP A 37 12.35 -3.66 -4.26
N ARG A 38 11.85 -2.55 -3.72
CA ARG A 38 11.92 -2.23 -2.28
C ARG A 38 10.68 -2.76 -1.55
N PRO A 39 10.85 -3.27 -0.31
CA PRO A 39 9.73 -3.76 0.48
C PRO A 39 8.81 -2.60 0.93
N ALA A 40 7.58 -2.92 1.31
CA ALA A 40 6.62 -1.93 1.79
C ALA A 40 7.13 -1.16 3.03
N SER A 41 7.86 -1.85 3.91
CA SER A 41 8.52 -1.26 5.08
C SER A 41 9.52 -0.15 4.73
N TYR A 42 10.19 -0.22 3.58
CA TYR A 42 11.11 0.83 3.13
C TYR A 42 10.37 2.17 2.96
N TYR A 43 9.20 2.14 2.30
CA TYR A 43 8.40 3.34 2.07
C TYR A 43 7.73 3.85 3.34
N ALA A 44 7.24 2.95 4.19
CA ALA A 44 6.69 3.34 5.48
C ALA A 44 7.73 4.05 6.37
N ASN A 45 8.97 3.54 6.42
CA ASN A 45 10.08 4.20 7.10
C ASN A 45 10.38 5.58 6.51
N LEU A 46 10.37 5.71 5.19
CA LEU A 46 10.58 7.00 4.52
C LEU A 46 9.48 8.00 4.92
N TYR A 47 8.21 7.58 4.91
CA TYR A 47 7.10 8.43 5.31
C TYR A 47 7.18 8.85 6.78
N GLN A 48 7.67 7.97 7.64
CA GLN A 48 7.93 8.30 9.04
C GLN A 48 9.05 9.34 9.19
N GLN A 49 10.16 9.16 8.47
CA GLN A 49 11.29 10.11 8.47
C GLN A 49 10.85 11.50 8.00
N ASP A 50 9.95 11.57 7.03
CA ASP A 50 9.40 12.81 6.49
C ASP A 50 8.19 13.35 7.30
N ALA A 51 7.85 12.72 8.43
CA ALA A 51 6.72 13.07 9.29
C ALA A 51 5.37 13.17 8.56
N LEU A 52 5.16 12.32 7.55
CA LEU A 52 3.93 12.27 6.77
C LEU A 52 2.88 11.45 7.50
N ASN A 53 1.81 12.10 7.94
CA ASN A 53 0.78 11.46 8.78
C ASN A 53 -0.49 11.14 8.00
N GLY A 54 -1.20 10.10 8.45
CA GLY A 54 -2.50 9.71 7.90
C GLY A 54 -2.40 9.11 6.49
N GLY A 55 -1.30 8.41 6.22
CA GLY A 55 -1.15 7.63 5.00
C GLY A 55 -1.93 6.33 5.03
N HIS A 56 -1.95 5.61 3.91
CA HIS A 56 -2.63 4.33 3.80
C HIS A 56 -1.79 3.26 3.11
N VAL A 57 -2.09 2.01 3.43
CA VAL A 57 -1.55 0.81 2.80
C VAL A 57 -2.74 0.05 2.20
N ILE A 58 -2.80 -0.06 0.88
CA ILE A 58 -3.95 -0.65 0.18
C ILE A 58 -3.59 -2.00 -0.41
N LYS A 59 -4.28 -3.05 0.04
CA LYS A 59 -4.17 -4.40 -0.51
C LYS A 59 -5.03 -4.51 -1.76
N LEU A 60 -4.40 -4.53 -2.93
CA LEU A 60 -5.01 -4.76 -4.23
C LEU A 60 -4.88 -6.25 -4.56
N GLY A 61 -5.95 -7.01 -4.31
CA GLY A 61 -5.98 -8.45 -4.53
C GLY A 61 -5.28 -9.27 -3.42
N PRO A 62 -5.10 -10.59 -3.65
CA PRO A 62 -4.54 -11.52 -2.66
C PRO A 62 -3.01 -11.38 -2.51
N GLY A 63 -2.47 -11.96 -1.44
CA GLY A 63 -1.01 -12.05 -1.21
C GLY A 63 -0.36 -10.82 -0.57
N ASN A 64 -1.15 -9.88 -0.06
CA ASN A 64 -0.65 -8.58 0.41
C ASN A 64 -0.60 -8.45 1.95
N ASP A 65 -1.03 -9.44 2.72
CA ASP A 65 -1.11 -9.33 4.18
C ASP A 65 0.26 -9.19 4.86
N ALA A 66 1.25 -9.98 4.42
CA ALA A 66 2.62 -9.89 4.95
C ALA A 66 3.26 -8.51 4.70
N PRO A 67 3.33 -7.98 3.46
CA PRO A 67 3.89 -6.65 3.23
C PRO A 67 3.05 -5.54 3.87
N ALA A 68 1.73 -5.71 4.00
CA ALA A 68 0.91 -4.75 4.73
C ALA A 68 1.31 -4.66 6.22
N ARG A 69 1.48 -5.81 6.88
CA ARG A 69 1.95 -5.86 8.27
C ARG A 69 3.35 -5.25 8.42
N GLU A 70 4.25 -5.51 7.47
CA GLU A 70 5.60 -4.90 7.47
C GLU A 70 5.55 -3.38 7.40
N ALA A 71 4.70 -2.81 6.54
CA ALA A 71 4.54 -1.36 6.45
C ALA A 71 3.95 -0.76 7.73
N LEU A 72 2.89 -1.37 8.28
CA LEU A 72 2.27 -0.91 9.53
C LEU A 72 3.24 -0.98 10.72
N ALA A 73 4.07 -2.04 10.79
CA ALA A 73 5.08 -2.19 11.82
C ALA A 73 6.22 -1.17 11.69
N ALA A 74 6.58 -0.79 10.46
CA ALA A 74 7.61 0.21 10.19
C ALA A 74 7.17 1.64 10.54
N TYR A 75 5.87 1.95 10.49
CA TYR A 75 5.35 3.23 10.96
C TYR A 75 4.11 3.06 11.85
N PRO A 76 4.30 2.66 13.13
CA PRO A 76 3.20 2.45 14.06
C PRO A 76 2.35 3.72 14.24
N GLY A 77 1.05 3.62 13.96
CA GLY A 77 0.10 4.73 14.07
C GLY A 77 0.15 5.76 12.93
N GLY A 78 1.10 5.65 11.99
CA GLY A 78 1.23 6.59 10.86
C GLY A 78 0.38 6.21 9.65
N LEU A 79 0.04 4.92 9.51
CA LEU A 79 -0.61 4.33 8.35
C LEU A 79 -1.89 3.57 8.72
N GLN A 80 -2.88 3.59 7.82
CA GLN A 80 -4.10 2.77 7.92
C GLN A 80 -4.14 1.74 6.79
N VAL A 81 -4.57 0.52 7.09
CA VAL A 81 -4.69 -0.53 6.06
C VAL A 81 -6.10 -0.56 5.46
N GLY A 82 -6.18 -0.81 4.16
CA GLY A 82 -7.43 -0.99 3.41
C GLY A 82 -7.34 -2.10 2.36
N GLY A 83 -8.49 -2.49 1.82
CA GLY A 83 -8.62 -3.58 0.85
C GLY A 83 -8.79 -4.95 1.52
N GLY A 84 -9.95 -5.57 1.33
CA GLY A 84 -10.25 -6.89 1.93
C GLY A 84 -10.16 -6.90 3.46
N ILE A 85 -10.63 -5.85 4.12
CA ILE A 85 -10.70 -5.77 5.59
C ILE A 85 -12.01 -6.38 6.08
N ASP A 86 -11.91 -7.26 7.07
CA ASP A 86 -13.02 -7.99 7.69
C ASP A 86 -12.82 -8.11 9.21
N CYS A 87 -13.72 -8.79 9.91
CA CYS A 87 -13.66 -8.95 11.36
C CYS A 87 -12.44 -9.73 11.87
N GLU A 88 -11.74 -10.47 11.01
CA GLU A 88 -10.59 -11.30 11.38
C GLU A 88 -9.27 -10.53 11.29
N ASN A 89 -9.22 -9.47 10.47
CA ASN A 89 -8.00 -8.74 10.15
C ASN A 89 -8.02 -7.22 10.42
N ALA A 90 -9.13 -6.70 10.95
CA ALA A 90 -9.29 -5.31 11.40
C ALA A 90 -8.56 -4.99 12.72
#